data_AF-A0A2P6N053-F1
#
_entry.id   AF-A0A2P6N053-F1
#
_cell.length_a   1.000
_cell.length_b   1.000
_cell.length_c   1.000
_cell.angle_alpha   90.00
_cell.angle_beta   90.00
_cell.angle_gamma   90.00
#
_symmetry.space_group_name_H-M   'P 1'
#
loop_
_entity.id
_entity.type
_entity.pdbx_description
1 polymer ?
#
loop_
_entity_poly.entity_id
_entity_poly.type
_entity_poly.pdbx_seq_one_letter_code
_entity_poly.pdbx_strand_id
1 'polypeptide(L)'
;MRSISLLAFFFALCESAAIDSFRYTGVGASGSYQMITRADPGVWPNCNIPQDQKCGTTLSSVNAPLAPFDDEQSVVFRGPMNIYRLAVYQPQTGGAWTSVSYWDPNVSPQNLVFLNNMGGGASGTWSICQGASQSYSSGNYSTTTSKPNAEPFKTFIPPGKEVNIMTSTQCSTNQPCAGFSRGTAYHGWGGSKMFAIQYNMPQSTDSNNNIPAIWALNAQVLRSAQYGCNCRGMGGSGGCGELDLVEVIISQDLSQAYSEIYSMKGATGTGADYFARPYTTSRTLLVTFDAGTDTITLQHVASFDWSNSISAPQMSSYATGKVDRSVPFGTSYFTTSSSPTSNIPTSKSPTSNVPTSTVPTKSPTSSIPTSKSSTANTMSTTNVQQTSSTDVVPTMLQETGKNTSSTGSSATLSSSLFLIMFLAYLMM
;
A
#
# COMPACT_ATOMS: atom_id res chain seq x y z
N MET A 1 58.48 46.42 -15.84
CA MET A 1 57.82 45.12 -15.68
C MET A 1 56.68 45.29 -14.69
N ARG A 2 55.42 45.29 -15.16
CA ARG A 2 54.24 45.36 -14.29
C ARG A 2 53.77 43.93 -14.05
N SER A 3 53.82 43.47 -12.81
CA SER A 3 53.36 42.15 -12.39
C SER A 3 51.83 42.16 -12.32
N ILE A 4 51.18 41.36 -13.15
CA ILE A 4 49.74 41.12 -13.10
C ILE A 4 49.55 39.88 -12.21
N SER A 5 49.07 40.08 -10.98
CA SER A 5 48.62 38.97 -10.13
C SER A 5 47.25 38.51 -10.62
N LEU A 6 47.21 37.31 -11.17
CA LEU A 6 46.00 36.64 -11.59
C LEU A 6 45.32 36.05 -10.34
N LEU A 7 44.27 36.70 -9.85
CA LEU A 7 43.42 36.17 -8.77
C LEU A 7 42.50 35.09 -9.39
N ALA A 8 42.84 33.82 -9.18
CA ALA A 8 41.96 32.71 -9.54
C ALA A 8 40.85 32.59 -8.49
N PHE A 9 39.63 33.02 -8.84
CA PHE A 9 38.43 32.70 -8.08
C PHE A 9 38.08 31.22 -8.30
N PHE A 10 38.43 30.37 -7.35
CA PHE A 10 37.87 29.03 -7.27
C PHE A 10 36.42 29.16 -6.83
N PHE A 11 35.48 29.05 -7.78
CA PHE A 11 34.11 28.71 -7.45
C PHE A 11 34.09 27.26 -6.97
N ALA A 12 34.09 27.05 -5.65
CA ALA A 12 33.77 25.76 -5.07
C ALA A 12 32.29 25.48 -5.42
N LEU A 13 32.08 24.58 -6.38
CA LEU A 13 30.79 23.93 -6.57
C LEU A 13 30.51 23.17 -5.27
N CYS A 14 29.63 23.71 -4.43
CA CYS A 14 29.15 23.02 -3.25
C CYS A 14 28.25 21.89 -3.74
N GLU A 15 28.77 20.68 -3.91
CA GLU A 15 27.91 19.49 -3.89
C GLU A 15 27.19 19.50 -2.55
N SER A 16 25.85 19.37 -2.59
CA SER A 16 25.08 19.20 -1.36
C SER A 16 25.58 17.94 -0.65
N ALA A 17 25.80 18.02 0.66
CA ALA A 17 26.13 16.83 1.44
C ALA A 17 24.87 16.00 1.66
N ALA A 18 25.02 14.68 1.74
CA ALA A 18 23.91 13.81 2.14
C ALA A 18 23.36 14.23 3.50
N ILE A 19 22.03 14.26 3.61
CA ILE A 19 21.32 14.49 4.88
C ILE A 19 20.95 13.15 5.52
N ASP A 20 20.73 13.17 6.83
CA ASP A 20 20.17 12.02 7.57
C ASP A 20 18.74 12.34 8.06
N SER A 21 18.28 13.59 7.96
CA SER A 21 16.94 13.99 8.38
C SER A 21 16.31 15.09 7.53
N PHE A 22 15.01 14.94 7.25
CA PHE A 22 14.22 15.84 6.43
C PHE A 22 12.84 16.06 7.08
N ARG A 23 12.34 17.30 7.11
CA ARG A 23 11.03 17.63 7.67
C ARG A 23 10.18 18.46 6.71
N TYR A 24 8.99 17.99 6.41
CA TYR A 24 7.92 18.82 5.86
C TYR A 24 7.18 19.52 6.99
N THR A 25 6.94 20.82 6.84
CA THR A 25 6.20 21.65 7.81
C THR A 25 5.02 22.33 7.13
N GLY A 26 3.93 22.56 7.87
CA GLY A 26 2.73 23.13 7.28
C GLY A 26 2.19 22.19 6.20
N VAL A 27 2.14 20.88 6.48
CA VAL A 27 1.66 19.83 5.58
C VAL A 27 0.16 19.99 5.36
N GLY A 28 -0.62 20.12 6.44
CA GLY A 28 -2.06 20.24 6.40
C GLY A 28 -2.55 21.44 5.61
N ALA A 29 -3.76 21.31 5.06
CA ALA A 29 -4.53 22.40 4.51
C ALA A 29 -6.01 22.03 4.48
N SER A 30 -6.87 23.06 4.48
CA SER A 30 -8.24 22.89 4.03
C SER A 30 -8.25 22.76 2.51
N GLY A 31 -9.07 21.84 1.99
CA GLY A 31 -9.18 21.64 0.56
C GLY A 31 -10.10 20.47 0.24
N SER A 32 -9.93 19.92 -0.95
CA SER A 32 -10.67 18.73 -1.36
C SER A 32 -9.91 17.95 -2.42
N TYR A 33 -10.17 16.66 -2.50
CA TYR A 33 -9.72 15.81 -3.59
C TYR A 33 -10.88 14.97 -4.13
N GLN A 34 -10.69 14.43 -5.34
CA GLN A 34 -11.68 13.55 -5.97
C GLN A 34 -11.54 12.13 -5.41
N MET A 35 -12.37 11.81 -4.42
CA MET A 35 -12.45 10.47 -3.84
C MET A 35 -13.14 9.54 -4.82
N ILE A 36 -12.57 8.36 -5.08
CA ILE A 36 -13.19 7.35 -5.94
C ILE A 36 -14.42 6.75 -5.25
N THR A 37 -15.54 6.70 -5.98
CA THR A 37 -16.81 6.08 -5.54
C THR A 37 -17.21 4.89 -6.42
N ARG A 38 -16.63 4.78 -7.62
CA ARG A 38 -16.87 3.68 -8.56
C ARG A 38 -15.66 3.48 -9.46
N ALA A 39 -15.34 2.24 -9.81
CA ALA A 39 -14.40 1.92 -10.88
C ALA A 39 -15.02 0.90 -11.81
N ASP A 40 -15.32 1.31 -13.05
CA ASP A 40 -16.04 0.46 -14.00
C ASP A 40 -15.08 -0.55 -14.65
N PRO A 41 -15.38 -1.86 -14.63
CA PRO A 41 -14.42 -2.89 -15.03
C PRO A 41 -14.21 -3.00 -16.55
N GLY A 42 -15.16 -2.52 -17.35
CA GLY A 42 -15.17 -2.70 -18.81
C GLY A 42 -15.54 -4.12 -19.26
N VAL A 43 -15.53 -4.34 -20.57
CA VAL A 43 -15.83 -5.64 -21.21
C VAL A 43 -14.66 -6.06 -22.09
N TRP A 44 -14.08 -7.23 -21.85
CA TRP A 44 -12.98 -7.75 -22.67
C TRP A 44 -13.39 -7.91 -24.16
N PRO A 45 -12.51 -7.67 -25.15
CA PRO A 45 -11.07 -7.37 -25.04
C PRO A 45 -10.73 -5.89 -24.90
N ASN A 46 -11.70 -5.00 -24.99
CA ASN A 46 -11.44 -3.57 -25.13
C ASN A 46 -12.06 -2.77 -23.99
N CYS A 47 -11.26 -1.92 -23.34
CA CYS A 47 -11.84 -0.90 -22.47
C CYS A 47 -12.43 0.24 -23.33
N ASN A 48 -13.71 0.11 -23.71
CA ASN A 48 -14.43 1.12 -24.50
C ASN A 48 -15.05 2.24 -23.65
N ILE A 49 -14.88 2.19 -22.33
CA ILE A 49 -15.39 3.24 -21.43
C ILE A 49 -14.45 4.45 -21.56
N PRO A 50 -14.98 5.66 -21.83
CA PRO A 50 -14.18 6.88 -21.87
C PRO A 50 -13.34 7.06 -20.59
N GLN A 51 -12.13 7.62 -20.74
CA GLN A 51 -11.16 7.75 -19.66
C GLN A 51 -11.71 8.52 -18.45
N ASP A 52 -12.52 9.54 -18.71
CA ASP A 52 -13.20 10.40 -17.73
C ASP A 52 -14.42 9.74 -17.07
N GLN A 53 -14.94 8.66 -17.65
CA GLN A 53 -16.16 7.99 -17.19
C GLN A 53 -15.89 6.69 -16.43
N LYS A 54 -14.73 6.06 -16.65
CA LYS A 54 -14.39 4.78 -15.99
C LYS A 54 -14.12 4.90 -14.49
N CYS A 55 -13.93 6.12 -13.99
CA CYS A 55 -13.77 6.42 -12.57
C CYS A 55 -14.92 7.33 -12.11
N GLY A 56 -15.84 6.80 -11.30
CA GLY A 56 -16.79 7.65 -10.59
C GLY A 56 -16.09 8.29 -9.40
N THR A 57 -16.30 9.60 -9.21
CA THR A 57 -15.71 10.35 -8.11
C THR A 57 -16.75 11.19 -7.38
N THR A 58 -16.44 11.54 -6.13
CA THR A 58 -17.12 12.60 -5.38
C THR A 58 -16.07 13.52 -4.79
N LEU A 59 -16.43 14.78 -4.63
CA LEU A 59 -15.56 15.73 -3.92
C LEU A 59 -15.52 15.32 -2.43
N SER A 60 -14.32 15.07 -1.92
CA SER A 60 -14.09 14.82 -0.50
C SER A 60 -13.37 16.01 0.10
N SER A 61 -14.05 16.74 0.98
CA SER A 61 -13.47 17.87 1.70
C SER A 61 -12.58 17.39 2.83
N VAL A 62 -11.40 17.99 2.95
CA VAL A 62 -10.46 17.73 4.04
C VAL A 62 -10.16 19.01 4.78
N ASN A 63 -10.02 18.90 6.10
CA ASN A 63 -9.58 19.99 6.95
C ASN A 63 -8.98 19.38 8.22
N ALA A 64 -7.72 18.96 8.12
CA ALA A 64 -7.02 18.29 9.21
C ALA A 64 -5.52 18.67 9.20
N PRO A 65 -4.82 18.53 10.34
CA PRO A 65 -3.47 19.05 10.51
C PRO A 65 -2.40 18.50 9.56
N LEU A 66 -2.59 17.33 8.96
CA LEU A 66 -1.74 16.77 7.90
C LEU A 66 -2.54 16.44 6.63
N ALA A 67 -3.77 16.95 6.47
CA ALA A 67 -4.64 16.59 5.35
C ALA A 67 -3.91 16.62 3.99
N PRO A 68 -3.98 15.54 3.18
CA PRO A 68 -4.76 14.31 3.35
C PRO A 68 -4.02 13.17 4.07
N PHE A 69 -2.80 13.40 4.56
CA PHE A 69 -1.96 12.37 5.18
C PHE A 69 -2.42 11.95 6.59
N ASP A 70 -3.40 12.65 7.18
CA ASP A 70 -4.15 12.16 8.34
C ASP A 70 -5.09 11.00 8.01
N ASP A 71 -5.48 10.85 6.73
CA ASP A 71 -6.24 9.68 6.30
C ASP A 71 -5.42 8.42 6.53
N GLU A 72 -6.07 7.27 6.39
CA GLU A 72 -5.39 5.98 6.41
C GLU A 72 -4.30 5.94 5.34
N GLN A 73 -3.04 5.74 5.76
CA GLN A 73 -1.91 5.60 4.85
C GLN A 73 -1.43 4.15 4.79
N SER A 74 -0.74 3.84 3.70
CA SER A 74 0.04 2.63 3.47
C SER A 74 1.46 3.02 3.10
N VAL A 75 2.40 2.09 3.23
CA VAL A 75 3.76 2.21 2.69
C VAL A 75 3.96 1.16 1.60
N VAL A 76 4.56 1.58 0.49
CA VAL A 76 4.91 0.77 -0.66
C VAL A 76 6.44 0.70 -0.76
N PHE A 77 6.92 -0.47 -1.15
CA PHE A 77 8.33 -0.79 -1.31
C PHE A 77 8.56 -1.33 -2.71
N ARG A 78 9.52 -0.75 -3.42
CA ARG A 78 9.99 -1.21 -4.72
C ARG A 78 11.43 -1.70 -4.62
N GLY A 79 11.67 -2.91 -5.11
CA GLY A 79 13.02 -3.50 -5.15
C GLY A 79 13.88 -2.94 -6.28
N PRO A 80 15.22 -3.13 -6.21
CA PRO A 80 15.96 -4.00 -5.29
C PRO A 80 16.08 -3.44 -3.87
N MET A 81 15.57 -4.18 -2.90
CA MET A 81 15.57 -3.73 -1.50
C MET A 81 15.62 -4.93 -0.57
N ASN A 82 16.37 -4.85 0.53
CA ASN A 82 16.09 -5.70 1.67
C ASN A 82 15.33 -4.91 2.72
N ILE A 83 14.24 -5.48 3.22
CA ILE A 83 13.54 -5.01 4.42
C ILE A 83 13.85 -6.01 5.52
N TYR A 84 14.47 -5.54 6.59
CA TYR A 84 14.86 -6.38 7.73
C TYR A 84 13.82 -6.35 8.83
N ARG A 85 13.13 -5.21 8.99
CA ARG A 85 12.15 -5.02 10.05
C ARG A 85 11.22 -3.85 9.74
N LEU A 86 9.97 -3.98 10.15
CA LEU A 86 8.92 -2.98 10.03
C LEU A 86 8.17 -2.86 11.35
N ALA A 87 7.87 -1.64 11.76
CA ALA A 87 6.93 -1.37 12.84
C ALA A 87 6.14 -0.10 12.55
N VAL A 88 4.89 -0.08 13.03
CA VAL A 88 4.05 1.13 13.01
C VAL A 88 3.70 1.48 14.43
N TYR A 89 3.99 2.71 14.84
CA TYR A 89 3.66 3.23 16.15
C TYR A 89 2.55 4.27 16.04
N GLN A 90 1.63 4.29 16.99
CA GLN A 90 0.60 5.31 17.11
C GLN A 90 0.54 5.85 18.55
N PRO A 91 0.16 7.13 18.74
CA PRO A 91 0.12 7.75 20.05
C PRO A 91 -0.95 7.10 20.94
N GLN A 92 -0.63 7.01 22.23
CA GLN A 92 -1.53 6.62 23.30
C GLN A 92 -1.92 7.83 24.15
N THR A 93 -2.98 7.66 24.95
CA THR A 93 -3.31 8.62 26.01
C THR A 93 -2.12 8.74 26.96
N GLY A 94 -1.63 9.96 27.21
CA GLY A 94 -0.43 10.21 28.03
C GLY A 94 0.87 10.45 27.23
N GLY A 95 0.80 10.47 25.90
CA GLY A 95 1.89 10.95 25.03
C GLY A 95 2.96 9.92 24.68
N ALA A 96 2.96 8.74 25.31
CA ALA A 96 3.73 7.60 24.83
C ALA A 96 3.14 7.08 23.52
N TRP A 97 3.96 6.43 22.71
CA TRP A 97 3.54 5.77 21.48
C TRP A 97 3.74 4.27 21.62
N THR A 98 2.88 3.48 21.00
CA THR A 98 2.97 2.01 21.06
C THR A 98 2.96 1.39 19.68
N SER A 99 3.70 0.31 19.52
CA SER A 99 3.69 -0.50 18.29
C SER A 99 2.29 -1.10 18.12
N VAL A 100 1.63 -0.75 17.01
CA VAL A 100 0.32 -1.27 16.62
C VAL A 100 0.44 -2.31 15.51
N SER A 101 1.58 -2.37 14.82
CA SER A 101 1.88 -3.35 13.78
C SER A 101 3.38 -3.63 13.77
N TYR A 102 3.78 -4.88 13.52
CA TYR A 102 5.19 -5.29 13.54
C TYR A 102 5.46 -6.45 12.59
N TRP A 103 6.64 -6.47 11.99
CA TRP A 103 7.15 -7.64 11.28
C TRP A 103 8.69 -7.68 11.26
N ASP A 104 9.23 -8.89 11.39
CA ASP A 104 10.58 -9.27 10.95
C ASP A 104 10.56 -10.71 10.40
N PRO A 105 11.61 -11.18 9.70
CA PRO A 105 11.63 -12.51 9.08
C PRO A 105 11.45 -13.69 10.05
N ASN A 106 11.63 -13.49 11.36
CA ASN A 106 11.54 -14.53 12.37
C ASN A 106 10.17 -14.57 13.05
N VAL A 107 9.27 -13.64 12.74
CA VAL A 107 7.92 -13.59 13.30
C VAL A 107 6.86 -13.52 12.22
N SER A 108 5.67 -14.04 12.51
CA SER A 108 4.51 -13.77 11.67
C SER A 108 4.15 -12.28 11.74
N PRO A 109 3.70 -11.67 10.63
CA PRO A 109 3.24 -10.29 10.63
C PRO A 109 2.16 -10.05 11.69
N GLN A 110 2.37 -9.02 12.52
CA GLN A 110 1.46 -8.62 13.58
C GLN A 110 0.69 -7.38 13.11
N ASN A 111 -0.63 -7.51 13.01
CA ASN A 111 -1.54 -6.46 12.53
C ASN A 111 -1.06 -5.78 11.22
N LEU A 112 -0.47 -6.54 10.31
CA LEU A 112 -0.18 -6.08 8.96
C LEU A 112 -0.27 -7.21 7.95
N VAL A 113 -0.54 -6.86 6.70
CA VAL A 113 -0.58 -7.77 5.56
C VAL A 113 0.29 -7.21 4.44
N PHE A 114 1.13 -8.06 3.86
CA PHE A 114 1.86 -7.74 2.64
C PHE A 114 1.00 -8.00 1.41
N LEU A 115 0.79 -6.95 0.61
CA LEU A 115 0.02 -6.98 -0.61
C LEU A 115 0.88 -6.56 -1.80
N ASN A 116 0.50 -6.96 -3.00
CA ASN A 116 1.10 -6.48 -4.25
C ASN A 116 0.01 -6.11 -5.27
N ASN A 117 0.37 -5.35 -6.29
CA ASN A 117 -0.57 -4.92 -7.33
C ASN A 117 -0.68 -5.94 -8.48
N MET A 118 -0.95 -7.21 -8.14
CA MET A 118 -0.98 -8.35 -9.07
C MET A 118 -2.34 -9.09 -9.06
N GLY A 119 -3.42 -8.39 -8.71
CA GLY A 119 -4.78 -8.91 -8.69
C GLY A 119 -5.18 -9.58 -10.01
N GLY A 120 -6.00 -10.63 -9.90
CA GLY A 120 -6.34 -11.53 -11.01
C GLY A 120 -5.45 -12.78 -11.08
N GLY A 121 -4.45 -12.89 -10.18
CA GLY A 121 -3.73 -14.13 -9.90
C GLY A 121 -4.46 -15.02 -8.89
N ALA A 122 -3.74 -15.51 -7.87
CA ALA A 122 -4.31 -16.36 -6.81
C ALA A 122 -5.24 -15.60 -5.84
N SER A 123 -5.22 -14.27 -5.86
CA SER A 123 -6.12 -13.39 -5.13
C SER A 123 -6.26 -12.04 -5.85
N GLY A 124 -7.07 -11.14 -5.29
CA GLY A 124 -7.43 -9.89 -5.94
C GLY A 124 -8.28 -10.12 -7.20
N THR A 125 -8.41 -9.07 -7.98
CA THR A 125 -9.21 -9.05 -9.22
C THR A 125 -8.45 -8.32 -10.31
N TRP A 126 -8.77 -8.64 -11.55
CA TRP A 126 -8.31 -7.90 -12.72
C TRP A 126 -9.51 -7.53 -13.58
N SER A 127 -9.45 -6.36 -14.22
CA SER A 127 -10.46 -5.92 -15.18
C SER A 127 -9.82 -5.09 -16.28
N ILE A 128 -10.37 -5.16 -17.49
CA ILE A 128 -9.77 -4.55 -18.68
C ILE A 128 -9.59 -3.03 -18.56
N CYS A 129 -10.51 -2.34 -17.87
CA CYS A 129 -10.44 -0.88 -17.75
C CYS A 129 -9.56 -0.36 -16.60
N GLN A 130 -9.26 -1.20 -15.61
CA GLN A 130 -8.65 -0.76 -14.36
C GLN A 130 -7.33 -1.48 -14.04
N GLY A 131 -6.99 -2.49 -14.83
CA GLY A 131 -5.87 -3.38 -14.52
C GLY A 131 -6.09 -4.18 -13.23
N ALA A 132 -4.97 -4.58 -12.64
CA ALA A 132 -4.90 -5.34 -11.40
C ALA A 132 -5.37 -4.52 -10.18
N SER A 133 -6.09 -5.16 -9.27
CA SER A 133 -6.24 -4.68 -7.90
C SER A 133 -5.07 -5.13 -7.04
N GLN A 134 -5.11 -4.79 -5.75
CA GLN A 134 -4.31 -5.45 -4.74
C GLN A 134 -4.60 -6.96 -4.66
N SER A 135 -3.58 -7.72 -4.27
CA SER A 135 -3.57 -9.17 -4.03
C SER A 135 -2.60 -9.50 -2.90
N TYR A 136 -2.76 -10.67 -2.28
CA TYR A 136 -1.81 -11.15 -1.26
C TYR A 136 -0.47 -11.51 -1.89
N SER A 137 0.61 -10.98 -1.34
CA SER A 137 1.97 -11.27 -1.82
C SER A 137 2.41 -12.69 -1.44
N SER A 138 3.24 -13.29 -2.28
CA SER A 138 4.09 -14.42 -1.87
C SER A 138 5.22 -13.95 -0.94
N GLY A 139 5.80 -14.88 -0.18
CA GLY A 139 6.89 -14.62 0.77
C GLY A 139 8.19 -14.14 0.13
N ASN A 140 8.34 -14.33 -1.19
CA ASN A 140 9.45 -13.82 -2.00
C ASN A 140 9.08 -12.59 -2.86
N TYR A 141 7.91 -11.99 -2.62
CA TYR A 141 7.41 -10.77 -3.28
C TYR A 141 7.27 -10.84 -4.80
N SER A 142 7.30 -12.03 -5.39
CA SER A 142 7.39 -12.20 -6.84
C SER A 142 6.07 -12.56 -7.50
N THR A 143 5.14 -13.14 -6.74
CA THR A 143 3.85 -13.69 -7.21
C THR A 143 2.74 -13.43 -6.18
N THR A 144 1.58 -14.05 -6.39
CA THR A 144 0.41 -13.92 -5.51
C THR A 144 0.14 -15.22 -4.73
N THR A 145 -0.52 -15.09 -3.59
CA THR A 145 -1.07 -16.21 -2.78
C THR A 145 -2.58 -16.05 -2.60
N SER A 146 -3.28 -17.08 -2.13
CA SER A 146 -4.74 -17.07 -1.94
C SER A 146 -5.19 -16.58 -0.56
N LYS A 147 -4.26 -16.40 0.38
CA LYS A 147 -4.53 -15.98 1.77
C LYS A 147 -3.52 -14.93 2.21
N PRO A 148 -3.90 -14.00 3.11
CA PRO A 148 -2.96 -13.03 3.66
C PRO A 148 -1.83 -13.76 4.42
N ASN A 149 -0.60 -13.30 4.22
CA ASN A 149 0.59 -13.77 4.92
C ASN A 149 0.74 -15.31 4.94
N ALA A 150 0.39 -15.96 3.82
CA ALA A 150 0.36 -17.42 3.70
C ALA A 150 1.75 -18.08 3.79
N GLU A 151 2.82 -17.30 3.57
CA GLU A 151 4.20 -17.77 3.50
C GLU A 151 5.08 -16.89 4.42
N PRO A 152 6.16 -17.45 5.00
CA PRO A 152 7.20 -16.64 5.62
C PRO A 152 7.81 -15.67 4.62
N PHE A 153 7.94 -14.41 5.01
CA PHE A 153 8.49 -13.36 4.16
C PHE A 153 10.02 -13.33 4.25
N LYS A 154 10.66 -13.25 3.08
CA LYS A 154 12.10 -13.01 2.96
C LYS A 154 12.39 -11.52 3.15
N THR A 155 13.66 -11.16 3.30
CA THR A 155 14.05 -9.73 3.36
C THR A 155 14.09 -9.10 1.98
N PHE A 156 14.53 -9.83 0.95
CA PHE A 156 14.84 -9.28 -0.36
C PHE A 156 13.60 -9.17 -1.27
N ILE A 157 13.27 -7.94 -1.66
CA ILE A 157 12.33 -7.60 -2.73
C ILE A 157 13.12 -7.49 -4.04
N PRO A 158 12.82 -8.32 -5.06
CA PRO A 158 13.54 -8.29 -6.33
C PRO A 158 13.38 -6.99 -7.13
N PRO A 159 14.31 -6.67 -8.05
CA PRO A 159 14.17 -5.54 -8.97
C PRO A 159 12.82 -5.54 -9.69
N GLY A 160 12.15 -4.39 -9.71
CA GLY A 160 10.88 -4.20 -10.42
C GLY A 160 9.68 -4.86 -9.76
N LYS A 161 9.85 -5.46 -8.58
CA LYS A 161 8.76 -5.95 -7.74
C LYS A 161 8.36 -4.88 -6.75
N GLU A 162 7.05 -4.80 -6.53
CA GLU A 162 6.43 -3.85 -5.61
C GLU A 162 5.53 -4.61 -4.64
N VAL A 163 5.68 -4.27 -3.37
CA VAL A 163 4.86 -4.76 -2.27
C VAL A 163 4.46 -3.58 -1.41
N ASN A 164 3.28 -3.62 -0.81
CA ASN A 164 2.84 -2.62 0.16
C ASN A 164 2.35 -3.31 1.43
N ILE A 165 2.26 -2.53 2.50
CA ILE A 165 1.74 -2.97 3.79
C ILE A 165 0.46 -2.22 4.14
N MET A 166 -0.54 -2.97 4.59
CA MET A 166 -1.79 -2.46 5.15
C MET A 166 -2.03 -3.13 6.50
N THR A 167 -2.98 -2.65 7.30
CA THR A 167 -3.37 -3.34 8.55
C THR A 167 -3.95 -4.72 8.25
N SER A 168 -4.13 -5.57 9.28
CA SER A 168 -4.86 -6.84 9.10
C SER A 168 -6.38 -6.70 9.09
N THR A 169 -6.92 -5.49 9.22
CA THR A 169 -8.36 -5.23 9.22
C THR A 169 -8.85 -5.11 7.78
N GLN A 170 -9.62 -6.09 7.32
CA GLN A 170 -10.17 -6.10 5.96
C GLN A 170 -11.37 -5.15 5.85
N CYS A 171 -11.50 -4.46 4.71
CA CYS A 171 -12.70 -3.68 4.40
C CYS A 171 -13.91 -4.62 4.33
N SER A 172 -15.01 -4.26 5.00
CA SER A 172 -16.26 -5.03 4.99
C SER A 172 -17.47 -4.13 5.18
N THR A 173 -18.68 -4.67 5.05
CA THR A 173 -19.91 -3.91 5.32
C THR A 173 -19.97 -3.39 6.77
N ASN A 174 -19.41 -4.14 7.73
CA ASN A 174 -19.41 -3.77 9.15
C ASN A 174 -18.22 -2.90 9.56
N GLN A 175 -17.19 -2.85 8.73
CA GLN A 175 -15.97 -2.05 8.89
C GLN A 175 -15.64 -1.46 7.50
N PRO A 176 -16.42 -0.47 7.03
CA PRO A 176 -16.28 0.04 5.68
C PRO A 176 -15.01 0.87 5.57
N CYS A 177 -14.28 0.65 4.49
CA CYS A 177 -13.20 1.54 4.08
C CYS A 177 -13.78 2.81 3.44
N ALA A 178 -13.09 3.93 3.61
CA ALA A 178 -13.47 5.17 2.93
C ALA A 178 -13.35 5.03 1.40
N GLY A 179 -14.38 5.48 0.70
CA GLY A 179 -14.47 5.44 -0.76
C GLY A 179 -14.63 4.03 -1.36
N PHE A 180 -14.41 3.92 -2.66
CA PHE A 180 -14.49 2.67 -3.39
C PHE A 180 -13.30 1.74 -3.07
N SER A 181 -13.62 0.48 -2.81
CA SER A 181 -12.64 -0.61 -2.68
C SER A 181 -13.07 -1.81 -3.51
N ARG A 182 -12.11 -2.57 -4.06
CA ARG A 182 -12.38 -3.80 -4.79
C ARG A 182 -11.36 -4.89 -4.51
N GLY A 183 -11.77 -6.14 -4.70
CA GLY A 183 -10.89 -7.30 -4.51
C GLY A 183 -10.34 -7.37 -3.09
N THR A 184 -9.03 -7.56 -2.97
CA THR A 184 -8.33 -7.61 -1.68
C THR A 184 -8.10 -6.19 -1.16
N ALA A 185 -8.87 -5.75 -0.17
CA ALA A 185 -8.81 -4.39 0.36
C ALA A 185 -8.78 -4.36 1.90
N TYR A 186 -7.90 -3.53 2.45
CA TYR A 186 -7.63 -3.46 3.89
C TYR A 186 -7.59 -2.01 4.39
N HIS A 187 -7.78 -1.83 5.69
CA HIS A 187 -7.57 -0.57 6.39
C HIS A 187 -6.08 -0.19 6.41
N GLY A 188 -5.78 1.11 6.39
CA GLY A 188 -4.42 1.63 6.59
C GLY A 188 -4.28 2.24 7.98
N TRP A 189 -3.19 2.97 8.22
CA TRP A 189 -2.98 3.66 9.50
C TRP A 189 -3.32 5.15 9.36
N GLY A 190 -4.36 5.60 10.07
CA GLY A 190 -4.79 7.00 10.11
C GLY A 190 -4.15 7.82 11.23
N GLY A 191 -4.39 9.13 11.21
CA GLY A 191 -3.94 10.10 12.21
C GLY A 191 -2.41 10.18 12.35
N SER A 192 -1.96 10.62 13.53
CA SER A 192 -0.55 10.60 13.90
C SER A 192 -0.03 9.16 13.96
N LYS A 193 1.11 8.91 13.33
CA LYS A 193 1.71 7.58 13.15
C LYS A 193 3.18 7.68 12.81
N MET A 194 3.94 6.65 13.17
CA MET A 194 5.36 6.56 12.84
C MET A 194 5.63 5.20 12.21
N PHE A 195 6.14 5.20 10.98
CA PHE A 195 6.68 3.99 10.36
C PHE A 195 8.17 3.89 10.68
N ALA A 196 8.58 2.81 11.33
CA ALA A 196 9.99 2.47 11.52
C ALA A 196 10.37 1.34 10.55
N ILE A 197 11.36 1.60 9.69
CA ILE A 197 11.71 0.72 8.57
C ILE A 197 13.21 0.50 8.56
N GLN A 198 13.66 -0.73 8.79
CA GLN A 198 15.07 -1.10 8.62
C GLN A 198 15.28 -1.70 7.23
N TYR A 199 16.13 -1.06 6.42
CA TYR A 199 16.32 -1.45 5.03
C TYR A 199 17.72 -1.16 4.49
N ASN A 200 18.06 -1.81 3.37
CA ASN A 200 19.09 -1.34 2.45
C ASN A 200 18.61 -1.48 0.99
N MET A 201 19.20 -0.73 0.07
CA MET A 201 18.86 -0.64 -1.34
C MET A 201 20.05 -1.11 -2.20
N PRO A 202 20.30 -2.42 -2.31
CA PRO A 202 21.44 -2.95 -3.04
C PRO A 202 21.36 -2.60 -4.53
N GLN A 203 22.50 -2.64 -5.20
CA GLN A 203 22.56 -2.44 -6.65
C GLN A 203 22.01 -3.66 -7.39
N SER A 204 21.26 -3.41 -8.47
CA SER A 204 20.75 -4.44 -9.37
C SER A 204 21.56 -4.47 -10.67
N THR A 205 21.74 -5.67 -11.22
CA THR A 205 22.24 -5.87 -12.58
C THR A 205 21.17 -5.63 -13.66
N ASP A 206 19.89 -5.69 -13.29
CA ASP A 206 18.80 -5.15 -14.11
C ASP A 206 18.77 -3.63 -13.98
N SER A 207 19.39 -2.94 -14.93
CA SER A 207 19.52 -1.48 -14.96
C SER A 207 18.19 -0.76 -15.11
N ASN A 208 17.18 -1.38 -15.75
CA ASN A 208 15.85 -0.79 -15.92
C ASN A 208 15.07 -0.74 -14.59
N ASN A 209 15.46 -1.58 -13.63
CA ASN A 209 14.85 -1.69 -12.33
C ASN A 209 15.83 -1.44 -11.18
N ASN A 210 16.94 -0.74 -11.41
CA ASN A 210 17.90 -0.35 -10.37
C ASN A 210 17.48 0.95 -9.63
N ILE A 211 16.17 1.14 -9.48
CA ILE A 211 15.52 2.34 -8.91
C ILE A 211 14.61 1.93 -7.75
N PRO A 212 15.18 1.43 -6.64
CA PRO A 212 14.38 1.09 -5.48
C PRO A 212 13.79 2.35 -4.85
N ALA A 213 12.62 2.20 -4.25
CA ALA A 213 11.92 3.30 -3.64
C ALA A 213 11.07 2.83 -2.46
N ILE A 214 10.89 3.72 -1.49
CA ILE A 214 9.87 3.61 -0.45
C ILE A 214 9.00 4.85 -0.57
N TRP A 215 7.69 4.66 -0.70
CA TRP A 215 6.74 5.77 -0.75
C TRP A 215 5.48 5.45 0.05
N ALA A 216 4.81 6.46 0.54
CA ALA A 216 3.54 6.36 1.24
C ALA A 216 2.39 6.82 0.33
N LEU A 217 1.28 6.10 0.40
CA LEU A 217 0.06 6.40 -0.34
C LEU A 217 -1.12 6.47 0.62
N ASN A 218 -2.06 7.35 0.31
CA ASN A 218 -3.41 7.24 0.87
C ASN A 218 -3.98 5.86 0.53
N ALA A 219 -4.52 5.17 1.55
CA ALA A 219 -4.97 3.79 1.43
C ALA A 219 -6.06 3.61 0.36
N GLN A 220 -6.84 4.66 0.06
CA GLN A 220 -7.80 4.61 -1.04
C GLN A 220 -7.13 4.31 -2.39
N VAL A 221 -5.92 4.83 -2.65
CA VAL A 221 -5.19 4.60 -3.90
C VAL A 221 -4.99 3.10 -4.15
N LEU A 222 -4.65 2.36 -3.10
CA LEU A 222 -4.43 0.93 -3.16
C LEU A 222 -5.74 0.15 -3.23
N ARG A 223 -6.77 0.56 -2.47
CA ARG A 223 -8.08 -0.11 -2.42
C ARG A 223 -8.83 -0.07 -3.74
N SER A 224 -8.69 1.01 -4.50
CA SER A 224 -9.36 1.16 -5.80
C SER A 224 -8.54 0.47 -6.89
N ALA A 225 -7.40 1.07 -7.29
CA ALA A 225 -6.47 0.53 -8.28
C ALA A 225 -5.23 1.44 -8.33
N GLN A 226 -4.11 1.00 -7.75
CA GLN A 226 -2.90 1.82 -7.61
C GLN A 226 -2.43 2.44 -8.94
N TYR A 227 -2.55 1.69 -10.04
CA TYR A 227 -2.21 2.14 -11.40
C TYR A 227 -3.42 2.24 -12.34
N GLY A 228 -4.63 2.32 -11.78
CA GLY A 228 -5.90 2.48 -12.49
C GLY A 228 -6.69 3.67 -11.98
N CYS A 229 -8.01 3.53 -11.80
CA CYS A 229 -8.82 4.56 -11.15
C CYS A 229 -8.44 4.71 -9.67
N ASN A 230 -7.77 5.81 -9.33
CA ASN A 230 -7.43 6.19 -7.96
C ASN A 230 -7.48 7.70 -7.74
N CYS A 231 -7.41 8.09 -6.48
CA CYS A 231 -7.50 9.48 -6.05
C CYS A 231 -6.15 10.21 -6.01
N ARG A 232 -5.02 9.56 -6.36
CA ARG A 232 -3.66 10.07 -6.09
C ARG A 232 -3.48 11.48 -6.64
N GLY A 233 -4.01 11.72 -7.84
CA GLY A 233 -3.75 12.91 -8.63
C GLY A 233 -2.36 12.89 -9.27
N MET A 234 -2.14 13.73 -10.28
CA MET A 234 -0.80 13.98 -10.85
C MET A 234 -0.63 15.48 -11.10
N GLY A 235 0.51 16.03 -10.69
CA GLY A 235 0.89 17.42 -10.95
C GLY A 235 -0.05 18.46 -10.33
N GLY A 236 -0.31 19.53 -11.08
CA GLY A 236 -0.99 20.76 -10.64
C GLY A 236 -2.38 20.56 -10.01
N SER A 237 -3.11 19.51 -10.39
CA SER A 237 -4.48 19.29 -9.93
C SER A 237 -4.59 18.58 -8.57
N GLY A 238 -3.46 18.09 -8.04
CA GLY A 238 -3.38 17.44 -6.74
C GLY A 238 -4.35 16.27 -6.54
N GLY A 239 -4.33 15.65 -5.36
CA GLY A 239 -5.21 14.52 -5.05
C GLY A 239 -5.13 14.11 -3.59
N CYS A 240 -5.49 12.86 -3.30
CA CYS A 240 -5.48 12.31 -1.95
C CYS A 240 -4.07 12.03 -1.40
N GLY A 241 -3.03 12.29 -2.19
CA GLY A 241 -1.65 12.42 -1.75
C GLY A 241 -0.75 11.23 -2.03
N GLU A 242 0.53 11.54 -2.22
CA GLU A 242 1.67 10.64 -2.30
C GLU A 242 2.84 11.30 -1.56
N LEU A 243 3.63 10.50 -0.84
CA LEU A 243 4.85 10.95 -0.21
C LEU A 243 5.96 9.96 -0.55
N ASP A 244 6.85 10.35 -1.44
CA ASP A 244 8.08 9.62 -1.69
C ASP A 244 9.01 9.81 -0.50
N LEU A 245 9.33 8.72 0.19
CA LEU A 245 10.11 8.77 1.41
C LEU A 245 11.60 8.72 1.10
N VAL A 246 11.98 7.74 0.29
CA VAL A 246 13.33 7.54 -0.23
C VAL A 246 13.22 6.94 -1.61
N GLU A 247 13.36 7.76 -2.65
CA GLU A 247 13.24 7.34 -4.03
C GLU A 247 14.54 7.55 -4.81
N VAL A 248 15.06 6.47 -5.40
CA VAL A 248 16.17 6.55 -6.36
C VAL A 248 15.61 6.79 -7.74
N ILE A 249 15.99 7.90 -8.38
CA ILE A 249 15.43 8.34 -9.66
C ILE A 249 16.41 8.04 -10.80
N ILE A 250 15.93 7.41 -11.87
CA ILE A 250 16.80 6.94 -12.98
C ILE A 250 17.54 8.07 -13.71
N SER A 251 16.97 9.27 -13.74
CA SER A 251 17.55 10.45 -14.40
C SER A 251 18.50 11.25 -13.49
N GLN A 252 18.78 10.76 -12.29
CA GLN A 252 19.65 11.39 -11.30
C GLN A 252 20.81 10.46 -10.93
N ASP A 253 21.66 10.89 -10.00
CA ASP A 253 22.68 10.04 -9.41
C ASP A 253 22.03 8.87 -8.63
N LEU A 254 22.25 7.64 -9.09
CA LEU A 254 21.68 6.43 -8.49
C LEU A 254 22.20 6.12 -7.08
N SER A 255 23.25 6.82 -6.62
CA SER A 255 23.74 6.78 -5.24
C SER A 255 22.94 7.69 -4.30
N GLN A 256 22.00 8.47 -4.82
CA GLN A 256 21.17 9.41 -4.08
C GLN A 256 19.71 8.94 -4.07
N ALA A 257 19.01 9.24 -2.98
CA ALA A 257 17.57 9.02 -2.84
C ALA A 257 16.90 10.31 -2.35
N TYR A 258 15.75 10.63 -2.92
CA TYR A 258 15.05 11.89 -2.70
C TYR A 258 13.73 11.65 -1.97
N SER A 259 13.22 12.71 -1.33
CA SER A 259 11.87 12.73 -0.77
C SER A 259 11.08 13.83 -1.43
N GLU A 260 9.84 13.53 -1.82
CA GLU A 260 8.92 14.49 -2.41
C GLU A 260 7.49 14.23 -1.91
N ILE A 261 6.76 15.31 -1.64
CA ILE A 261 5.37 15.23 -1.20
C ILE A 261 4.44 15.83 -2.25
N TYR A 262 3.36 15.13 -2.54
CA TYR A 262 2.30 15.52 -3.47
C TYR A 262 0.97 15.52 -2.73
N SER A 263 0.14 16.55 -2.91
CA SER A 263 -1.22 16.59 -2.37
C SER A 263 -2.10 17.54 -3.17
N MET A 264 -3.31 17.82 -2.69
CA MET A 264 -4.15 18.92 -3.22
C MET A 264 -3.48 20.30 -3.18
N LYS A 265 -2.39 20.46 -2.41
CA LYS A 265 -1.59 21.70 -2.36
C LYS A 265 -0.56 21.81 -3.49
N GLY A 266 -0.41 20.77 -4.31
CA GLY A 266 0.65 20.66 -5.31
C GLY A 266 1.77 19.75 -4.84
N ALA A 267 3.00 20.06 -5.27
CA ALA A 267 4.20 19.28 -4.99
C ALA A 267 5.34 20.18 -4.47
N THR A 268 6.22 19.64 -3.63
CA THR A 268 7.39 20.39 -3.15
C THR A 268 8.55 20.41 -4.15
N GLY A 269 8.59 19.48 -5.11
CA GLY A 269 9.78 19.20 -5.90
C GLY A 269 10.82 18.37 -5.13
N THR A 270 11.67 17.65 -5.85
CA THR A 270 12.77 16.84 -5.30
C THR A 270 13.90 17.68 -4.68
N GLY A 271 14.01 18.98 -5.03
CA GLY A 271 15.07 19.86 -4.55
C GLY A 271 16.48 19.37 -4.90
N ALA A 272 17.48 19.79 -4.11
CA ALA A 272 18.88 19.35 -4.20
C ALA A 272 19.31 18.52 -2.96
N ASP A 273 18.42 18.36 -1.98
CA ASP A 273 18.67 17.62 -0.76
C ASP A 273 18.45 16.12 -1.01
N TYR A 274 19.35 15.26 -0.54
CA TYR A 274 19.26 13.82 -0.78
C TYR A 274 19.74 13.00 0.43
N PHE A 275 19.15 11.82 0.58
CA PHE A 275 19.69 10.75 1.41
C PHE A 275 20.68 9.93 0.59
N ALA A 276 21.79 9.52 1.20
CA ALA A 276 22.69 8.55 0.56
C ALA A 276 22.01 7.18 0.45
N ARG A 277 21.98 6.58 -0.74
CA ARG A 277 21.44 5.24 -0.97
C ARG A 277 22.24 4.21 -0.15
N PRO A 278 21.60 3.48 0.78
CA PRO A 278 22.30 2.48 1.58
C PRO A 278 22.51 1.20 0.78
N TYR A 279 23.66 1.03 0.11
CA TYR A 279 23.90 -0.16 -0.73
C TYR A 279 24.08 -1.46 0.05
N THR A 280 24.86 -1.44 1.13
CA THR A 280 25.31 -2.65 1.84
C THR A 280 24.83 -2.67 3.29
N THR A 281 25.15 -1.63 4.06
CA THR A 281 24.77 -1.51 5.47
C THR A 281 23.33 -1.03 5.58
N SER A 282 22.50 -1.76 6.33
CA SER A 282 21.13 -1.33 6.62
C SER A 282 21.10 -0.03 7.41
N ARG A 283 20.12 0.82 7.14
CA ARG A 283 19.76 1.95 8.00
C ARG A 283 18.33 1.79 8.49
N THR A 284 18.00 2.45 9.60
CA THR A 284 16.61 2.52 10.08
C THR A 284 16.07 3.91 9.78
N LEU A 285 15.01 3.97 8.97
CA LEU A 285 14.25 5.19 8.69
C LEU A 285 13.04 5.24 9.61
N LEU A 286 12.90 6.35 10.34
CA LEU A 286 11.72 6.71 11.11
C LEU A 286 10.96 7.77 10.30
N VAL A 287 9.70 7.48 9.94
CA VAL A 287 8.82 8.41 9.25
C VAL A 287 7.67 8.76 10.17
N THR A 288 7.73 9.93 10.78
CA THR A 288 6.74 10.40 11.76
C THR A 288 5.78 11.38 11.10
N PHE A 289 4.52 11.00 11.01
CA PHE A 289 3.39 11.86 10.71
C PHE A 289 2.87 12.39 12.05
N ASP A 290 3.10 13.66 12.35
CA ASP A 290 2.70 14.29 13.60
C ASP A 290 1.66 15.38 13.38
N ALA A 291 0.38 15.00 13.54
CA ALA A 291 -0.73 15.93 13.43
C ALA A 291 -0.73 16.99 14.53
N GLY A 292 -0.05 16.76 15.66
CA GLY A 292 0.06 17.75 16.74
C GLY A 292 0.92 18.95 16.36
N THR A 293 1.87 18.78 15.43
CA THR A 293 2.79 19.83 14.98
C THR A 293 2.62 20.22 13.52
N ASP A 294 1.71 19.59 12.78
CA ASP A 294 1.55 19.78 11.33
C ASP A 294 2.88 19.53 10.59
N THR A 295 3.52 18.40 10.92
CA THR A 295 4.78 17.99 10.31
C THR A 295 4.81 16.52 9.91
N ILE A 296 5.61 16.25 8.87
CA ILE A 296 6.06 14.90 8.55
C ILE A 296 7.59 14.92 8.58
N THR A 297 8.19 14.09 9.43
CA THR A 297 9.64 14.02 9.63
C THR A 297 10.17 12.65 9.20
N LEU A 298 11.20 12.64 8.36
CA LEU A 298 11.97 11.48 7.95
C LEU A 298 13.33 11.56 8.64
N GLN A 299 13.72 10.52 9.35
CA GLN A 299 14.97 10.49 10.09
C GLN A 299 15.64 9.11 9.98
N HIS A 300 16.85 9.07 9.43
CA HIS A 300 17.72 7.90 9.54
C HIS A 300 18.41 7.90 10.90
N VAL A 301 18.30 6.78 11.61
CA VAL A 301 18.96 6.57 12.91
C VAL A 301 19.95 5.41 12.81
N ALA A 302 21.09 5.55 13.50
CA ALA A 302 22.14 4.53 13.52
C ALA A 302 21.69 3.24 14.23
N SER A 303 20.84 3.38 15.24
CA SER A 303 20.19 2.29 15.95
C SER A 303 18.78 2.70 16.37
N PHE A 304 17.91 1.71 16.53
CA PHE A 304 16.55 1.91 16.99
C PHE A 304 16.19 0.77 17.94
N ASP A 305 15.60 1.11 19.09
CA ASP A 305 15.02 0.13 19.99
C ASP A 305 13.63 -0.25 19.48
N TRP A 306 13.45 -1.52 19.13
CA TRP A 306 12.20 -2.04 18.56
C TRP A 306 11.23 -2.51 19.65
N SER A 307 11.26 -1.86 20.81
CA SER A 307 10.37 -2.14 21.92
C SER A 307 8.92 -1.75 21.57
N ASN A 308 7.96 -2.36 22.26
CA ASN A 308 6.54 -2.12 21.99
C ASN A 308 6.06 -0.70 22.36
N SER A 309 6.90 0.12 23.00
CA SER A 309 6.54 1.48 23.38
C SER A 309 7.72 2.43 23.28
N ILE A 310 7.43 3.64 22.77
CA ILE A 310 8.35 4.76 22.73
C ILE A 310 7.84 5.81 23.70
N SER A 311 8.69 6.26 24.61
CA SER A 311 8.31 7.30 25.57
C SER A 311 8.04 8.64 24.89
N ALA A 312 7.22 9.50 25.50
CA ALA A 312 6.94 10.83 24.97
C ALA A 312 8.21 11.67 24.70
N PRO A 313 9.23 11.68 25.57
CA PRO A 313 10.48 12.39 25.30
C PRO A 313 11.25 11.82 24.11
N GLN A 314 11.29 10.49 23.96
CA GLN A 314 11.93 9.86 22.79
C GLN A 314 11.19 10.24 21.50
N MET A 315 9.86 10.16 21.47
CA MET A 315 9.10 10.59 20.30
C MET A 315 9.29 12.07 19.98
N SER A 316 9.34 12.95 20.97
CA SER A 316 9.65 14.37 20.75
C SER A 316 11.05 14.56 20.16
N SER A 317 12.04 13.75 20.54
CA SER A 317 13.38 13.80 19.94
C SER A 317 13.37 13.44 18.45
N TYR A 318 12.51 12.50 18.03
CA TYR A 318 12.35 12.12 16.63
C TYR A 318 11.50 13.13 15.84
N ALA A 319 10.38 13.57 16.41
CA ALA A 319 9.39 14.40 15.72
C ALA A 319 9.75 15.89 15.69
N THR A 320 10.29 16.44 16.78
CA THR A 320 10.50 17.89 16.96
C THR A 320 11.97 18.28 17.14
N GLY A 321 12.88 17.31 17.17
CA GLY A 321 14.33 17.55 17.24
C GLY A 321 14.84 18.39 16.05
N LYS A 322 16.09 18.86 16.15
CA LYS A 322 16.76 19.53 15.02
C LYS A 322 16.87 18.54 13.85
N VAL A 323 16.56 19.00 12.65
CA VAL A 323 16.72 18.27 11.39
C VAL A 323 17.74 18.98 10.51
N ASP A 324 18.35 18.25 9.60
CA ASP A 324 19.31 18.79 8.63
C ASP A 324 18.59 19.70 7.64
N ARG A 325 17.39 19.28 7.20
CA ARG A 325 16.57 20.03 6.26
C ARG A 325 15.12 20.14 6.70
N SER A 326 14.57 21.35 6.59
CA SER A 326 13.14 21.64 6.77
C SER A 326 12.60 22.35 5.54
N VAL A 327 11.50 21.82 4.98
CA VAL A 327 10.82 22.36 3.81
C VAL A 327 9.38 22.72 4.18
N PRO A 328 9.00 24.00 4.13
CA PRO A 328 7.60 24.40 4.24
C PRO A 328 6.82 23.91 3.04
N PHE A 329 5.73 23.17 3.27
CA PHE A 329 4.76 22.85 2.22
C PHE A 329 3.77 24.02 2.07
N GLY A 330 4.33 25.20 1.76
CA GLY A 330 3.58 26.43 1.51
C GLY A 330 2.97 26.45 0.11
N THR A 331 1.98 27.32 -0.09
CA THR A 331 1.11 27.45 -1.28
C THR A 331 1.81 27.79 -2.62
N SER A 332 3.14 27.75 -2.68
CA SER A 332 3.92 27.99 -3.88
C SER A 332 4.20 26.67 -4.60
N TYR A 333 3.44 26.42 -5.66
CA TYR A 333 3.72 25.41 -6.67
C TYR A 333 5.15 25.57 -7.21
N PHE A 334 6.03 24.61 -6.94
CA PHE A 334 7.27 24.50 -7.72
C PHE A 334 6.94 23.71 -9.00
N THR A 335 7.03 24.38 -10.15
CA THR A 335 6.74 23.81 -11.48
C THR A 335 7.80 22.82 -11.99
N THR A 336 8.79 22.47 -11.15
CA THR A 336 9.88 21.57 -11.47
C THR A 336 9.78 20.28 -10.65
N SER A 337 8.58 19.68 -10.55
CA SER A 337 8.48 18.29 -10.12
C SER A 337 8.66 17.40 -11.35
N SER A 338 9.60 16.47 -11.31
CA SER A 338 9.47 15.23 -12.10
C SER A 338 8.08 14.67 -11.81
N SER A 339 7.29 14.32 -12.84
CA SER A 339 6.03 13.63 -12.62
C SER A 339 6.25 12.44 -11.68
N PRO A 340 5.33 12.17 -10.72
CA PRO A 340 5.50 11.08 -9.77
C PRO A 340 5.89 9.81 -10.50
N THR A 341 7.08 9.29 -10.21
CA THR A 341 7.87 8.40 -11.07
C THR A 341 7.32 7.00 -11.20
N SER A 342 6.16 6.73 -10.59
CA SER A 342 5.23 5.73 -11.08
C SER A 342 4.60 6.22 -12.40
N ASN A 343 5.42 6.39 -13.45
CA ASN A 343 4.90 6.14 -14.78
C ASN A 343 4.23 4.78 -14.70
N ILE A 344 2.91 4.77 -14.92
CA ILE A 344 2.11 3.58 -15.18
C ILE A 344 3.04 2.62 -15.91
N PRO A 345 3.35 1.42 -15.36
CA PRO A 345 3.85 0.39 -16.23
C PRO A 345 2.76 0.30 -17.29
N THR A 346 3.04 0.79 -18.49
CA THR A 346 2.35 0.31 -19.66
C THR A 346 2.76 -1.14 -19.69
N SER A 347 2.04 -1.96 -18.90
CA SER A 347 1.92 -3.36 -19.20
C SER A 347 1.34 -3.33 -20.60
N LYS A 348 2.22 -3.36 -21.60
CA LYS A 348 1.94 -4.14 -22.78
C LYS A 348 1.42 -5.44 -22.20
N SER A 349 0.12 -5.64 -22.36
CA SER A 349 -0.56 -6.87 -22.01
C SER A 349 0.40 -8.01 -22.34
N PRO A 350 0.77 -8.90 -21.41
CA PRO A 350 1.59 -10.03 -21.76
C PRO A 350 0.80 -10.86 -22.76
N THR A 351 1.04 -10.66 -24.04
CA THR A 351 0.76 -11.67 -25.05
C THR A 351 1.80 -12.76 -24.87
N SER A 352 1.67 -13.55 -23.80
CA SER A 352 2.19 -14.90 -23.80
C SER A 352 1.36 -15.78 -22.86
N ASN A 353 0.86 -16.86 -23.47
CA ASN A 353 0.45 -18.12 -22.86
C ASN A 353 -0.84 -18.09 -22.03
N VAL A 354 -1.95 -17.88 -22.74
CA VAL A 354 -3.22 -18.54 -22.38
C VAL A 354 -2.97 -20.05 -22.46
N PRO A 355 -3.24 -20.83 -21.40
CA PRO A 355 -3.30 -22.28 -21.51
C PRO A 355 -4.47 -22.63 -22.43
N THR A 356 -4.17 -23.22 -23.58
CA THR A 356 -5.16 -23.82 -24.47
C THR A 356 -5.79 -25.01 -23.75
N SER A 357 -6.84 -24.79 -22.94
CA SER A 357 -7.68 -25.88 -22.48
C SER A 357 -8.55 -26.33 -23.65
N THR A 358 -8.26 -27.53 -24.12
CA THR A 358 -9.01 -28.35 -25.07
C THR A 358 -10.52 -28.18 -24.92
N VAL A 359 -11.13 -27.56 -25.94
CA VAL A 359 -12.57 -27.63 -26.20
C VAL A 359 -12.88 -29.03 -26.75
N PRO A 360 -13.79 -29.83 -26.15
CA PRO A 360 -14.24 -31.06 -26.78
C PRO A 360 -15.15 -30.74 -27.96
N THR A 361 -14.67 -31.01 -29.17
CA THR A 361 -15.48 -31.09 -30.38
C THR A 361 -16.35 -32.34 -30.33
N LYS A 362 -17.66 -32.17 -30.14
CA LYS A 362 -18.66 -33.15 -30.61
C LYS A 362 -19.83 -32.43 -31.26
N SER A 363 -19.83 -32.43 -32.59
CA SER A 363 -21.03 -32.25 -33.40
C SER A 363 -21.99 -33.41 -33.16
N PRO A 364 -23.30 -33.15 -32.99
CA PRO A 364 -24.34 -34.10 -33.36
C PRO A 364 -24.89 -33.75 -34.74
N THR A 365 -25.01 -34.80 -35.53
CA THR A 365 -25.63 -34.90 -36.85
C THR A 365 -27.06 -34.37 -36.88
N SER A 366 -27.41 -33.75 -38.00
CA SER A 366 -28.74 -33.25 -38.35
C SER A 366 -29.80 -34.34 -38.40
N SER A 367 -31.00 -34.06 -37.89
CA SER A 367 -32.25 -34.56 -38.47
C SER A 367 -33.33 -33.48 -38.34
N ILE A 368 -33.82 -33.04 -39.49
CA ILE A 368 -34.97 -32.14 -39.68
C ILE A 368 -36.25 -32.98 -39.49
N PRO A 369 -37.31 -32.44 -38.85
CA PRO A 369 -38.50 -32.11 -39.62
C PRO A 369 -39.05 -30.70 -39.38
N THR A 370 -39.52 -30.14 -40.49
CA THR A 370 -40.29 -28.91 -40.71
C THR A 370 -41.56 -28.77 -39.87
N SER A 371 -41.87 -27.55 -39.41
CA SER A 371 -43.17 -26.90 -39.66
C SER A 371 -43.23 -25.40 -39.28
N LYS A 372 -43.63 -24.61 -40.28
CA LYS A 372 -44.42 -23.36 -40.35
C LYS A 372 -44.67 -22.51 -39.07
N SER A 373 -44.39 -21.21 -39.18
CA SER A 373 -45.21 -20.05 -38.71
C SER A 373 -44.39 -18.76 -38.92
N SER A 374 -44.69 -17.91 -39.91
CA SER A 374 -45.70 -16.83 -39.97
C SER A 374 -45.20 -15.46 -39.49
N THR A 375 -45.64 -14.44 -40.21
CA THR A 375 -45.06 -13.09 -40.33
C THR A 375 -45.88 -12.07 -39.52
N ALA A 376 -45.16 -11.18 -38.83
CA ALA A 376 -45.43 -9.77 -38.49
C ALA A 376 -46.77 -9.24 -37.89
N ASN A 377 -46.55 -8.23 -37.03
CA ASN A 377 -47.38 -7.09 -36.61
C ASN A 377 -48.49 -7.34 -35.56
N THR A 378 -48.46 -6.63 -34.42
CA THR A 378 -49.02 -5.27 -34.22
C THR A 378 -48.97 -4.90 -32.72
N MET A 379 -48.74 -3.61 -32.40
CA MET A 379 -48.90 -3.02 -31.06
C MET A 379 -50.37 -3.05 -30.58
N SER A 380 -50.59 -3.20 -29.26
CA SER A 380 -51.49 -2.30 -28.51
C SER A 380 -51.36 -2.50 -26.99
N THR A 381 -51.57 -1.39 -26.28
CA THR A 381 -51.53 -1.12 -24.85
C THR A 381 -52.73 -1.67 -24.07
N THR A 382 -52.56 -2.13 -22.82
CA THR A 382 -53.53 -1.87 -21.72
C THR A 382 -52.89 -2.06 -20.33
N ASN A 383 -53.12 -1.09 -19.45
CA ASN A 383 -52.89 -1.14 -17.99
C ASN A 383 -53.95 -2.02 -17.31
N VAL A 384 -53.58 -2.79 -16.27
CA VAL A 384 -54.46 -3.11 -15.13
C VAL A 384 -53.63 -3.20 -13.83
N GLN A 385 -54.20 -2.59 -12.80
CA GLN A 385 -53.79 -2.44 -11.41
C GLN A 385 -53.89 -3.73 -10.57
N GLN A 386 -52.98 -3.83 -9.59
CA GLN A 386 -53.20 -4.11 -8.15
C GLN A 386 -53.71 -5.48 -7.66
N THR A 387 -52.95 -6.07 -6.71
CA THR A 387 -53.33 -6.65 -5.38
C THR A 387 -52.18 -7.57 -4.92
N SER A 388 -51.40 -7.24 -3.89
CA SER A 388 -51.58 -7.50 -2.45
C SER A 388 -51.94 -8.94 -2.08
N SER A 389 -50.99 -9.69 -1.51
CA SER A 389 -51.25 -10.64 -0.42
C SER A 389 -50.01 -10.84 0.45
N THR A 390 -50.17 -10.47 1.71
CA THR A 390 -49.47 -10.98 2.89
C THR A 390 -49.83 -12.45 3.11
N ASP A 391 -48.89 -13.22 3.68
CA ASP A 391 -49.12 -14.24 4.73
C ASP A 391 -47.91 -15.21 4.79
N VAL A 392 -47.58 -15.93 5.86
CA VAL A 392 -47.71 -15.87 7.32
C VAL A 392 -46.70 -16.92 7.80
N VAL A 393 -46.03 -16.66 8.92
CA VAL A 393 -45.16 -17.62 9.64
C VAL A 393 -46.01 -18.73 10.27
N PRO A 394 -45.48 -19.96 10.41
CA PRO A 394 -45.83 -20.77 11.57
C PRO A 394 -44.60 -21.17 12.38
N THR A 395 -44.73 -20.97 13.69
CA THR A 395 -43.86 -21.50 14.75
C THR A 395 -44.62 -22.63 15.48
N MET A 396 -43.84 -23.50 16.15
CA MET A 396 -44.18 -24.39 17.27
C MET A 396 -44.59 -25.84 16.91
N LEU A 397 -43.76 -26.83 17.30
CA LEU A 397 -43.90 -27.54 18.59
C LEU A 397 -42.77 -28.54 18.86
N GLN A 398 -42.40 -28.62 20.15
CA GLN A 398 -41.52 -29.58 20.81
C GLN A 398 -42.21 -30.94 21.07
N GLU A 399 -41.43 -32.02 21.11
CA GLU A 399 -41.51 -33.13 22.08
C GLU A 399 -40.07 -33.68 22.24
N THR A 400 -39.37 -33.54 23.38
CA THR A 400 -39.32 -34.40 24.58
C THR A 400 -39.19 -35.90 24.36
N GLY A 401 -38.02 -36.45 24.75
CA GLY A 401 -37.79 -37.89 24.94
C GLY A 401 -36.42 -38.13 25.58
N LYS A 402 -36.43 -38.59 26.83
CA LYS A 402 -35.34 -38.67 27.82
C LYS A 402 -35.05 -40.14 28.12
N ASN A 403 -33.78 -40.55 28.30
CA ASN A 403 -33.29 -41.48 29.36
C ASN A 403 -31.82 -41.93 29.11
N THR A 404 -30.87 -41.49 29.97
CA THR A 404 -30.25 -42.16 31.16
C THR A 404 -29.03 -43.04 30.82
N SER A 405 -27.82 -42.62 31.21
CA SER A 405 -27.03 -43.07 32.40
C SER A 405 -25.97 -44.12 31.99
N SER A 406 -24.73 -44.20 32.47
CA SER A 406 -24.05 -43.66 33.64
C SER A 406 -22.51 -43.88 33.56
N THR A 407 -21.79 -43.12 34.40
CA THR A 407 -20.60 -43.49 35.22
C THR A 407 -19.22 -43.76 34.59
N GLY A 408 -18.20 -43.04 35.09
CA GLY A 408 -16.79 -43.44 35.03
C GLY A 408 -15.75 -42.35 35.36
N SER A 409 -15.62 -41.97 36.63
CA SER A 409 -14.45 -41.31 37.28
C SER A 409 -13.13 -42.07 36.97
N SER A 410 -11.89 -41.62 37.18
CA SER A 410 -11.18 -40.48 37.78
C SER A 410 -9.68 -40.68 37.43
N ALA A 411 -8.86 -39.64 37.60
CA ALA A 411 -7.51 -39.67 38.20
C ALA A 411 -6.45 -38.87 37.43
N THR A 412 -6.02 -37.83 38.12
CA THR A 412 -4.77 -37.06 38.01
C THR A 412 -3.53 -37.90 38.31
N LEU A 413 -2.39 -37.58 37.69
CA LEU A 413 -1.09 -37.67 38.37
C LEU A 413 -0.05 -36.71 37.76
N SER A 414 0.56 -35.96 38.68
CA SER A 414 1.72 -35.10 38.56
C SER A 414 3.00 -35.94 38.67
N SER A 415 4.11 -35.50 38.07
CA SER A 415 5.37 -35.26 38.82
C SER A 415 6.54 -34.87 37.91
N SER A 416 7.32 -33.92 38.44
CA SER A 416 8.49 -33.25 37.89
C SER A 416 9.81 -34.05 38.00
N LEU A 417 10.85 -33.48 37.36
CA LEU A 417 12.29 -33.60 37.64
C LEU A 417 12.99 -34.93 37.30
N PHE A 418 13.89 -34.91 36.31
CA PHE A 418 15.31 -35.23 36.55
C PHE A 418 16.21 -34.52 35.52
N LEU A 419 17.35 -34.09 36.05
CA LEU A 419 18.38 -33.19 35.54
C LEU A 419 19.54 -34.00 34.94
N ILE A 420 20.40 -33.32 34.15
CA ILE A 420 21.87 -33.51 33.98
C ILE A 420 22.35 -33.87 32.55
N MET A 421 22.92 -32.84 31.91
CA MET A 421 24.17 -32.71 31.13
C MET A 421 24.57 -33.80 30.10
N PHE A 422 24.94 -33.38 28.87
CA PHE A 422 26.31 -32.96 28.55
C PHE A 422 26.44 -32.31 27.15
N LEU A 423 27.49 -31.51 27.04
CA LEU A 423 27.90 -30.60 25.96
C LEU A 423 28.38 -31.27 24.65
N ALA A 424 28.24 -30.47 23.58
CA ALA A 424 29.19 -30.20 22.48
C ALA A 424 29.51 -31.28 21.43
N TYR A 425 29.32 -30.93 20.15
CA TYR A 425 30.47 -30.83 19.23
C TYR A 425 30.18 -29.87 18.06
N LEU A 426 31.16 -29.03 17.80
CA LEU A 426 31.32 -28.09 16.68
C LEU A 426 32.17 -28.80 15.60
N MET A 427 32.07 -28.34 14.34
CA MET A 427 32.89 -28.67 13.16
C MET A 427 32.41 -29.84 12.29
N MET A 428 31.68 -29.49 11.21
CA MET A 428 32.13 -29.62 9.82
C MET A 428 31.50 -28.52 8.98
#